data_AF-A0A327JBM8-F1
#
_entry.id   AF-A0A327JBM8-F1
#
_cell.length_a   1.000
_cell.length_b   1.000
_cell.length_c   1.000
_cell.angle_alpha   90.00
_cell.angle_beta   90.00
_cell.angle_gamma   90.00
#
_symmetry.space_group_name_H-M   'P 1'
#
loop_
_entity.id
_entity.type
_entity.pdbx_description
1 polymer ?
#
loop_
_entity_poly.entity_id
_entity_poly.type
_entity_poly.pdbx_seq_one_letter_code
_entity_poly.pdbx_strand_id
1 'polypeptide(L)'
;MLKCIAEQDYDQSKISVFAILDNCDDNSEKLPIAKNVQFFTIKNQGKVGKKQAVSILVEKLHEYKFIDAFVFLDINKYIEKDFFSSVNSAMSDYDVISGATMLFGESLNIRQKIKKAYQKYRMNFMYRARALAGLYTDIDSGICAISRDVINNVGCPDFENLEKDLEYSATLAKENCKYSFNPNVKTYSEVHEYKIRIPRLSKRVNVFFKNISHVITPNTSYIEYIFSMISPNVVFTLLAYAILIKTSMSYYFNGDFSLLILSLCMLALGFTFSLVNSNFRGRDVLVLSLYPIYSLFHVLKHFPLWRFIKRRVCNEIDTKEPEETYEIDVDVTDGRGSVPCKLILISECGMTKAKFIFKNKKFVTKTHLRTFDAIEEIINKLAEYGFTLKICQACTNFTSNHDGSTNLIKGFCNQQFKIAQQGEIPVVLWNSCKGFTPKVMVKNFKG
;
A
#
# COMPACT_ATOMS: atom_id res chain seq x y z
N MET A 1 -12.35 -4.40 -15.48
CA MET A 1 -12.74 -3.09 -14.93
C MET A 1 -13.43 -2.15 -15.94
N LEU A 2 -12.77 -1.62 -16.98
CA LEU A 2 -13.36 -0.58 -17.85
C LEU A 2 -14.71 -0.96 -18.48
N LYS A 3 -14.87 -2.22 -18.91
CA LYS A 3 -16.16 -2.75 -19.39
C LYS A 3 -17.25 -2.68 -18.30
N CYS A 4 -16.92 -3.06 -17.07
CA CYS A 4 -17.85 -2.99 -15.93
C CYS A 4 -18.31 -1.55 -15.65
N ILE A 5 -17.43 -0.55 -15.85
CA ILE A 5 -17.77 0.87 -15.69
C ILE A 5 -18.70 1.35 -16.82
N ALA A 6 -18.47 0.89 -18.05
CA ALA A 6 -19.32 1.23 -19.20
C ALA A 6 -20.73 0.63 -19.09
N GLU A 7 -20.90 -0.47 -18.36
CA GLU A 7 -22.17 -1.20 -18.16
C GLU A 7 -22.94 -0.76 -16.91
N GLN A 8 -22.53 0.33 -16.25
CA GLN A 8 -23.20 0.84 -15.04
C GLN A 8 -24.58 1.41 -15.35
N ASP A 9 -25.52 1.25 -14.42
CA ASP A 9 -26.88 1.80 -14.50
C ASP A 9 -26.95 3.30 -14.14
N TYR A 10 -25.89 3.81 -13.50
CA TYR A 10 -25.77 5.21 -13.14
C TYR A 10 -25.51 6.09 -14.38
N ASP A 11 -25.99 7.33 -14.33
CA ASP A 11 -25.85 8.28 -15.42
C ASP A 11 -24.37 8.54 -15.76
N GLN A 12 -23.96 8.07 -16.94
CA GLN A 12 -22.58 8.13 -17.42
C GLN A 12 -22.08 9.57 -17.62
N SER A 13 -22.97 10.56 -17.75
CA SER A 13 -22.59 11.97 -17.82
C SER A 13 -22.07 12.51 -16.48
N LYS A 14 -22.40 11.85 -15.37
CA LYS A 14 -21.96 12.19 -14.01
C LYS A 14 -20.71 11.43 -13.58
N ILE A 15 -20.18 10.56 -14.43
CA ILE A 15 -18.99 9.75 -14.14
C ILE A 15 -17.85 10.21 -15.06
N SER A 16 -16.74 10.62 -14.44
CA SER A 16 -15.47 10.82 -15.13
C SER A 16 -14.47 9.76 -14.66
N VAL A 17 -13.91 8.98 -15.59
CA VAL A 17 -12.99 7.89 -15.24
C VAL A 17 -11.56 8.31 -15.56
N PHE A 18 -10.71 8.22 -14.54
CA PHE A 18 -9.28 8.51 -14.65
C PHE A 18 -8.48 7.24 -14.41
N ALA A 19 -7.76 6.77 -15.43
CA ALA A 19 -6.94 5.57 -15.37
C ALA A 19 -5.47 5.96 -15.42
N ILE A 20 -4.69 5.57 -14.40
CA ILE A 20 -3.25 5.85 -14.36
C ILE A 20 -2.49 4.63 -14.86
N LEU A 21 -1.65 4.85 -15.86
CA LEU A 21 -0.75 3.85 -16.42
C LEU A 21 0.68 4.22 -15.97
N ASP A 22 1.15 3.53 -14.94
CA ASP A 22 2.46 3.77 -14.33
C ASP A 22 3.51 2.82 -14.93
N ASN A 23 4.27 3.33 -15.91
CA ASN A 23 5.32 2.60 -16.60
C ASN A 23 4.88 1.22 -17.12
N CYS A 24 3.75 1.18 -17.82
CA CYS A 24 3.20 -0.02 -18.45
C CYS A 24 3.83 -0.24 -19.83
N ASP A 25 4.44 -1.40 -20.05
CA ASP A 25 5.09 -1.77 -21.33
C ASP A 25 4.19 -2.65 -22.23
N ASP A 26 3.00 -3.00 -21.76
CA ASP A 26 2.11 -4.02 -22.33
C ASP A 26 1.08 -3.47 -23.34
N ASN A 27 1.32 -2.28 -23.90
CA ASN A 27 0.38 -1.57 -24.76
C ASN A 27 -0.98 -1.25 -24.10
N SER A 28 -1.08 -1.22 -22.77
CA SER A 28 -2.33 -0.81 -22.07
C SER A 28 -2.87 0.55 -22.52
N GLU A 29 -2.02 1.43 -23.02
CA GLU A 29 -2.40 2.74 -23.60
C GLU A 29 -3.23 2.64 -24.89
N LYS A 30 -3.18 1.50 -25.59
CA LYS A 30 -3.92 1.25 -26.82
C LYS A 30 -5.30 0.64 -26.58
N LEU A 31 -5.70 0.48 -25.32
CA LEU A 31 -7.06 0.07 -24.98
C LEU A 31 -8.05 1.08 -25.59
N PRO A 32 -9.13 0.62 -26.24
CA PRO A 32 -10.07 1.51 -26.90
C PRO A 32 -10.61 2.52 -25.88
N ILE A 33 -10.36 3.80 -26.17
CA ILE A 33 -10.79 4.93 -25.34
C ILE A 33 -12.32 4.94 -25.38
N ALA A 34 -12.95 4.39 -24.35
CA ALA A 34 -14.35 4.69 -24.10
C ALA A 34 -14.47 6.21 -23.90
N LYS A 35 -15.53 6.84 -24.45
CA LYS A 35 -15.67 8.31 -24.53
C LYS A 35 -15.44 9.07 -23.21
N ASN A 36 -15.59 8.42 -22.05
CA ASN A 36 -15.51 9.03 -20.72
C ASN A 36 -14.28 8.59 -19.89
N VAL A 37 -13.28 7.94 -20.53
CA VAL A 37 -12.05 7.47 -19.85
C VAL A 37 -10.87 8.31 -20.28
N GLN A 38 -10.19 8.93 -19.32
CA GLN A 38 -8.94 9.65 -19.52
C GLN A 38 -7.77 8.82 -18.99
N PHE A 39 -6.82 8.52 -19.87
CA PHE A 39 -5.59 7.81 -19.50
C PHE A 39 -4.50 8.80 -19.14
N PHE A 40 -3.93 8.63 -17.95
CA PHE A 40 -2.78 9.37 -17.45
C PHE A 40 -1.57 8.47 -17.47
N THR A 41 -0.77 8.59 -18.52
CA THR A 41 0.43 7.77 -18.67
C THR A 41 1.63 8.49 -18.08
N ILE A 42 2.30 7.83 -17.14
CA ILE A 42 3.58 8.28 -16.61
C ILE A 42 4.67 7.46 -17.30
N LYS A 43 5.31 8.05 -18.31
CA LYS A 43 6.46 7.46 -19.03
C LYS A 43 7.77 8.10 -18.60
N ASN A 44 8.85 7.32 -18.67
CA ASN A 44 10.24 7.80 -18.57
C ASN A 44 10.67 8.40 -17.22
N GLN A 45 9.90 8.21 -16.15
CA GLN A 45 10.28 8.58 -14.78
C GLN A 45 10.42 7.36 -13.85
N GLY A 46 10.30 6.14 -14.39
CA GLY A 46 10.14 4.93 -13.60
C GLY A 46 8.72 4.76 -13.04
N LYS A 47 8.43 3.58 -12.45
CA LYS A 47 7.30 3.35 -11.53
C LYS A 47 7.28 4.39 -10.39
N VAL A 48 6.30 5.26 -10.46
CA VAL A 48 6.01 6.29 -9.46
C VAL A 48 5.33 5.71 -8.21
N GLY A 49 4.63 4.59 -8.36
CA GLY A 49 3.95 3.91 -7.26
C GLY A 49 2.56 4.49 -6.96
N LYS A 50 1.69 3.67 -6.36
CA LYS A 50 0.26 3.96 -6.15
C LYS A 50 0.02 5.29 -5.42
N LYS A 51 0.79 5.55 -4.37
CA LYS A 51 0.72 6.79 -3.57
C LYS A 51 0.87 8.05 -4.43
N GLN A 52 2.00 8.16 -5.10
CA GLN A 52 2.34 9.39 -5.83
C GLN A 52 1.48 9.54 -7.08
N ALA A 53 1.12 8.43 -7.72
CA ALA A 53 0.13 8.41 -8.80
C ALA A 53 -1.22 9.00 -8.35
N VAL A 54 -1.77 8.51 -7.24
CA VAL A 54 -3.03 9.01 -6.67
C VAL A 54 -2.91 10.49 -6.29
N SER A 55 -1.83 10.89 -5.61
CA SER A 55 -1.63 12.28 -5.19
C SER A 55 -1.59 13.26 -6.38
N ILE A 56 -0.84 12.93 -7.44
CA ILE A 56 -0.74 13.78 -8.64
C ILE A 56 -2.11 13.93 -9.31
N LEU A 57 -2.87 12.83 -9.38
CA LEU A 57 -4.19 12.86 -10.00
C LEU A 57 -5.17 13.70 -9.18
N VAL A 58 -5.23 13.48 -7.87
CA VAL A 58 -6.12 14.24 -6.98
C VAL A 58 -5.78 15.73 -7.01
N GLU A 59 -4.50 16.10 -7.02
CA GLU A 59 -4.06 17.50 -7.13
C GLU A 59 -4.52 18.15 -8.44
N LYS A 60 -4.36 17.47 -9.58
CA LYS A 60 -4.89 17.95 -10.87
C LYS A 60 -6.41 18.06 -10.86
N LEU A 61 -7.09 17.08 -10.25
CA LEU A 61 -8.55 17.05 -10.20
C LEU A 61 -9.14 18.07 -9.21
N HIS A 62 -8.34 18.50 -8.23
CA HIS A 62 -8.72 19.52 -7.26
C HIS A 62 -9.06 20.86 -7.93
N GLU A 63 -8.52 21.14 -9.11
CA GLU A 63 -8.85 22.34 -9.90
C GLU A 63 -10.31 22.34 -10.43
N TYR A 64 -10.89 21.15 -10.63
CA TYR A 64 -12.22 21.01 -11.23
C TYR A 64 -13.30 21.08 -10.16
N LYS A 65 -13.89 22.26 -9.95
CA LYS A 65 -14.88 22.53 -8.88
C LYS A 65 -16.20 21.73 -8.94
N PHE A 66 -16.50 21.07 -10.05
CA PHE A 66 -17.73 20.28 -10.24
C PHE A 66 -17.64 18.84 -9.71
N ILE A 67 -16.48 18.40 -9.21
CA ILE A 67 -16.31 17.05 -8.67
C ILE A 67 -16.79 17.03 -7.21
N ASP A 68 -17.82 16.26 -6.92
CA ASP A 68 -18.38 16.12 -5.56
C ASP A 68 -17.64 15.06 -4.73
N ALA A 69 -17.18 13.99 -5.37
CA ALA A 69 -16.52 12.87 -4.70
C ALA A 69 -15.52 12.14 -5.61
N PHE A 70 -14.58 11.45 -4.97
CA PHE A 70 -13.54 10.64 -5.60
C PHE A 70 -13.75 9.18 -5.23
N VAL A 71 -13.79 8.31 -6.25
CA VAL A 71 -13.94 6.86 -6.06
C VAL A 71 -12.65 6.16 -6.50
N PHE A 72 -12.02 5.45 -5.57
CA PHE A 72 -10.77 4.71 -5.76
C PHE A 72 -11.07 3.21 -5.91
N LEU A 73 -10.63 2.65 -7.04
CA LEU A 73 -10.84 1.25 -7.40
C LEU A 73 -9.56 0.62 -7.92
N ASP A 74 -9.22 -0.55 -7.39
CA ASP A 74 -8.11 -1.35 -7.94
C ASP A 74 -8.53 -2.01 -9.26
N ILE A 75 -7.63 -2.05 -10.24
CA ILE A 75 -7.91 -2.53 -11.59
C ILE A 75 -8.24 -4.03 -11.67
N ASN A 76 -7.79 -4.81 -10.69
CA ASN A 76 -7.98 -6.26 -10.59
C ASN A 76 -9.30 -6.67 -9.89
N LYS A 77 -10.23 -5.73 -9.78
CA LYS A 77 -11.57 -5.95 -9.23
C LYS A 77 -12.63 -5.88 -10.32
N TYR A 78 -13.78 -6.44 -10.00
CA TYR A 78 -15.01 -6.35 -10.78
C TYR A 78 -16.09 -5.67 -9.94
N ILE A 79 -16.96 -4.91 -10.58
CA ILE A 79 -18.08 -4.20 -9.97
C ILE A 79 -19.40 -4.62 -10.63
N GLU A 80 -20.48 -4.63 -9.86
CA GLU A 80 -21.84 -4.83 -10.36
C GLU A 80 -22.38 -3.56 -11.01
N LYS A 81 -23.49 -3.66 -11.76
CA LYS A 81 -24.05 -2.54 -12.55
C LYS A 81 -24.57 -1.38 -11.69
N ASP A 82 -24.99 -1.68 -10.47
CA ASP A 82 -25.56 -0.75 -9.48
C ASP A 82 -24.49 -0.16 -8.55
N PHE A 83 -23.20 -0.35 -8.86
CA PHE A 83 -22.10 0.04 -7.97
C PHE A 83 -22.08 1.54 -7.71
N PHE A 84 -22.10 2.40 -8.74
CA PHE A 84 -22.06 3.86 -8.52
C PHE A 84 -23.37 4.39 -7.91
N SER A 85 -24.51 3.78 -8.24
CA SER A 85 -25.80 4.06 -7.60
C SER A 85 -25.73 3.79 -6.09
N SER A 86 -25.14 2.66 -5.70
CA SER A 86 -24.89 2.29 -4.29
C SER A 86 -23.91 3.24 -3.61
N VAL A 87 -22.82 3.64 -4.29
CA VAL A 87 -21.86 4.61 -3.77
C VAL A 87 -22.54 5.96 -3.53
N ASN A 88 -23.28 6.49 -4.50
CA ASN A 88 -23.95 7.78 -4.40
C ASN A 88 -24.99 7.79 -3.27
N SER A 89 -25.81 6.72 -3.17
CA SER A 89 -26.76 6.57 -2.07
C SER A 89 -26.05 6.56 -0.72
N ALA A 90 -24.93 5.87 -0.60
CA ALA A 90 -24.20 5.75 0.65
C ALA A 90 -23.51 7.08 1.03
N MET A 91 -23.00 7.82 0.04
CA MET A 91 -22.32 9.12 0.22
C MET A 91 -23.27 10.24 0.63
N SER A 92 -24.59 10.00 0.54
CA SER A 92 -25.58 10.94 1.08
C SER A 92 -25.56 10.99 2.62
N ASP A 93 -25.17 9.90 3.27
CA ASP A 93 -25.13 9.77 4.73
C ASP A 93 -23.72 9.91 5.32
N TYR A 94 -22.68 9.65 4.51
CA TYR A 94 -21.28 9.58 4.93
C TYR A 94 -20.35 10.33 3.99
N ASP A 95 -19.32 10.96 4.55
CA ASP A 95 -18.30 11.70 3.81
C ASP A 95 -17.23 10.77 3.21
N VAL A 96 -17.04 9.58 3.79
CA VAL A 96 -16.08 8.56 3.33
C VAL A 96 -16.66 7.16 3.50
N ILE A 97 -16.52 6.33 2.48
CA ILE A 97 -17.11 4.99 2.45
C ILE A 97 -16.11 3.96 1.97
N SER A 98 -15.97 2.91 2.78
CA SER A 98 -15.25 1.69 2.40
C SER A 98 -16.24 0.61 1.98
N GLY A 99 -15.98 -0.06 0.86
CA GLY A 99 -16.88 -1.09 0.35
C GLY A 99 -16.46 -2.52 0.71
N ALA A 100 -17.32 -3.48 0.38
CA ALA A 100 -17.09 -4.90 0.59
C ALA A 100 -16.36 -5.54 -0.59
N THR A 101 -15.28 -6.30 -0.32
CA THR A 101 -14.62 -7.13 -1.35
C THR A 101 -14.99 -8.61 -1.14
N MET A 102 -15.71 -9.18 -2.11
CA MET A 102 -16.10 -10.59 -2.16
C MET A 102 -15.15 -11.39 -3.04
N LEU A 103 -14.85 -12.64 -2.64
CA LEU A 103 -13.90 -13.48 -3.38
C LEU A 103 -14.60 -14.58 -4.18
N PHE A 104 -14.18 -14.73 -5.44
CA PHE A 104 -14.64 -15.80 -6.32
C PHE A 104 -13.46 -16.58 -6.92
N GLY A 105 -13.76 -17.74 -7.50
CA GLY A 105 -12.78 -18.66 -8.05
C GLY A 105 -13.22 -20.11 -7.90
N GLU A 106 -12.90 -20.90 -8.92
CA GLU A 106 -13.15 -22.33 -8.97
C GLU A 106 -11.94 -23.11 -8.43
N SER A 107 -12.10 -24.42 -8.19
CA SER A 107 -10.99 -25.35 -7.85
C SER A 107 -10.03 -24.89 -6.74
N LEU A 108 -10.57 -24.31 -5.66
CA LEU A 108 -9.75 -23.72 -4.59
C LEU A 108 -9.05 -24.76 -3.70
N ASN A 109 -7.75 -24.54 -3.46
CA ASN A 109 -6.97 -25.23 -2.44
C ASN A 109 -7.47 -24.91 -1.02
N ILE A 110 -7.15 -25.75 -0.03
CA ILE A 110 -7.60 -25.56 1.36
C ILE A 110 -7.25 -24.16 1.91
N ARG A 111 -6.04 -23.68 1.63
CA ARG A 111 -5.60 -22.33 2.03
C ARG A 111 -6.48 -21.24 1.42
N GLN A 112 -6.84 -21.38 0.15
CA GLN A 112 -7.68 -20.43 -0.58
C GLN A 112 -9.13 -20.47 -0.09
N LYS A 113 -9.65 -21.66 0.25
CA LYS A 113 -10.95 -21.82 0.92
C LYS A 113 -10.97 -21.10 2.27
N ILE A 114 -9.92 -21.25 3.09
CA ILE A 114 -9.79 -20.53 4.37
C ILE A 114 -9.76 -19.02 4.14
N LYS A 115 -8.99 -18.53 3.17
CA LYS A 115 -8.96 -17.10 2.81
C LYS A 115 -10.34 -16.56 2.43
N LYS A 116 -11.06 -17.28 1.57
CA LYS A 116 -12.40 -16.92 1.11
C LYS A 116 -13.41 -16.90 2.25
N ALA A 117 -13.42 -17.94 3.08
CA ALA A 117 -14.28 -18.01 4.26
C ALA A 117 -13.98 -16.86 5.23
N TYR A 118 -12.72 -16.63 5.57
CA TYR A 118 -12.34 -15.55 6.48
C TYR A 118 -12.72 -14.16 5.94
N GLN A 119 -12.48 -13.89 4.65
CA GLN A 119 -12.85 -12.62 4.04
C GLN A 119 -14.37 -12.40 4.05
N LYS A 120 -15.16 -13.44 3.73
CA LYS A 120 -16.63 -13.38 3.80
C LYS A 120 -17.11 -13.07 5.22
N TYR A 121 -16.55 -13.74 6.24
CA TYR A 121 -16.87 -13.50 7.64
C TYR A 121 -16.57 -12.05 8.05
N ARG A 122 -15.41 -11.55 7.63
CA ARG A 122 -14.97 -10.18 7.93
C ARG A 122 -15.90 -9.13 7.31
N MET A 123 -16.30 -9.29 6.06
CA MET A 123 -17.17 -8.33 5.37
C MET A 123 -18.62 -8.41 5.86
N ASN A 124 -19.17 -9.63 5.98
CA ASN A 124 -20.59 -9.82 6.29
C ASN A 124 -20.94 -9.60 7.76
N PHE A 125 -19.99 -9.83 8.68
CA PHE A 125 -20.23 -9.66 10.11
C PHE A 125 -19.32 -8.61 10.73
N MET A 126 -17.99 -8.76 10.68
CA MET A 126 -17.10 -7.88 11.47
C MET A 126 -17.27 -6.40 11.09
N TYR A 127 -17.14 -6.07 9.79
CA TYR A 127 -17.28 -4.68 9.34
C TYR A 127 -18.75 -4.22 9.32
N ARG A 128 -19.69 -5.10 8.95
CA ARG A 128 -21.12 -4.78 9.00
C ARG A 128 -21.61 -4.46 10.42
N ALA A 129 -21.21 -5.24 11.42
CA ALA A 129 -21.58 -5.02 12.81
C ALA A 129 -21.01 -3.69 13.33
N ARG A 130 -19.77 -3.36 12.96
CA ARG A 130 -19.17 -2.05 13.29
C ARG A 130 -19.94 -0.90 12.65
N ALA A 131 -20.24 -1.00 11.35
CA ALA A 131 -21.03 0.02 10.65
C ALA A 131 -22.41 0.23 11.28
N LEU A 132 -23.13 -0.86 11.61
CA LEU A 132 -24.43 -0.79 12.29
C LEU A 132 -24.35 -0.19 13.69
N ALA A 133 -23.21 -0.38 14.39
CA ALA A 133 -22.96 0.21 15.69
C ALA A 133 -22.45 1.66 15.64
N GLY A 134 -22.32 2.26 14.45
CA GLY A 134 -21.73 3.60 14.28
C GLY A 134 -20.24 3.65 14.63
N LEU A 135 -19.55 2.50 14.57
CA LEU A 135 -18.13 2.37 14.86
C LEU A 135 -17.32 2.43 13.56
N TYR A 136 -16.18 3.08 13.67
CA TYR A 136 -15.22 3.25 12.57
C TYR A 136 -14.61 1.93 12.10
N THR A 137 -14.29 1.80 10.81
CA THR A 137 -13.66 0.61 10.21
C THR A 137 -12.33 0.95 9.54
N ASP A 138 -11.57 -0.05 9.10
CA ASP A 138 -10.39 0.23 8.27
C ASP A 138 -10.83 0.55 6.83
N ILE A 139 -10.21 1.56 6.22
CA ILE A 139 -10.42 1.87 4.81
C ILE A 139 -9.73 0.83 3.91
N ASP A 140 -10.42 0.46 2.83
CA ASP A 140 -9.85 -0.33 1.75
C ASP A 140 -9.48 0.58 0.58
N SER A 141 -8.19 0.86 0.40
CA SER A 141 -7.67 1.66 -0.74
C SER A 141 -7.95 1.06 -2.12
N GLY A 142 -8.49 -0.16 -2.20
CA GLY A 142 -8.95 -0.76 -3.44
C GLY A 142 -10.46 -0.62 -3.68
N ILE A 143 -11.22 -0.10 -2.72
CA ILE A 143 -12.66 0.20 -2.84
C ILE A 143 -13.05 1.25 -1.78
N CYS A 144 -12.79 2.51 -2.10
CA CYS A 144 -13.08 3.64 -1.23
C CYS A 144 -13.71 4.78 -2.02
N ALA A 145 -14.70 5.46 -1.44
CA ALA A 145 -15.23 6.72 -1.92
C ALA A 145 -14.98 7.80 -0.87
N ILE A 146 -14.50 8.97 -1.29
CA ILE A 146 -14.14 10.10 -0.41
C ILE A 146 -14.76 11.37 -1.00
N SER A 147 -15.52 12.11 -0.19
CA SER A 147 -16.07 13.40 -0.59
C SER A 147 -14.95 14.40 -0.86
N ARG A 148 -15.23 15.38 -1.73
CA ARG A 148 -14.29 16.47 -1.97
C ARG A 148 -13.92 17.20 -0.69
N ASP A 149 -14.90 17.47 0.16
CA ASP A 149 -14.70 18.23 1.40
C ASP A 149 -13.69 17.55 2.32
N VAL A 150 -13.71 16.23 2.42
CA VAL A 150 -12.70 15.48 3.20
C VAL A 150 -11.31 15.58 2.56
N ILE A 151 -11.20 15.51 1.23
CA ILE A 151 -9.91 15.70 0.56
C ILE A 151 -9.37 17.12 0.81
N ASN A 152 -10.23 18.13 0.80
CA ASN A 152 -9.83 19.52 1.03
C ASN A 152 -9.41 19.77 2.49
N ASN A 153 -10.10 19.17 3.45
CA ASN A 153 -9.90 19.42 4.87
C ASN A 153 -8.81 18.52 5.49
N VAL A 154 -8.81 17.23 5.15
CA VAL A 154 -7.91 16.22 5.73
C VAL A 154 -6.70 15.96 4.84
N GLY A 155 -6.82 16.23 3.53
CA GLY A 155 -5.79 15.97 2.53
C GLY A 155 -5.98 14.67 1.77
N CYS A 156 -5.21 14.53 0.70
CA CYS A 156 -5.23 13.34 -0.16
C CYS A 156 -4.78 12.09 0.62
N PRO A 157 -5.51 10.95 0.50
CA PRO A 157 -5.11 9.71 1.14
C PRO A 157 -3.76 9.19 0.65
N ASP A 158 -2.97 8.66 1.58
CA ASP A 158 -1.70 7.97 1.29
C ASP A 158 -1.96 6.49 0.98
N PHE A 159 -2.40 6.16 -0.24
CA PHE A 159 -2.71 4.78 -0.63
C PHE A 159 -1.50 3.97 -1.11
N GLU A 160 -0.43 3.93 -0.30
CA GLU A 160 0.76 3.14 -0.61
C GLU A 160 0.58 1.65 -0.26
N ASN A 161 0.11 1.38 0.95
CA ASN A 161 0.02 0.05 1.51
C ASN A 161 -1.02 0.00 2.65
N LEU A 162 -1.28 -1.21 3.14
CA LEU A 162 -2.26 -1.45 4.20
C LEU A 162 -1.98 -0.69 5.50
N GLU A 163 -0.72 -0.39 5.80
CA GLU A 163 -0.35 0.36 7.00
C GLU A 163 -0.75 1.83 6.85
N LYS A 164 -0.54 2.40 5.66
CA LYS A 164 -0.98 3.76 5.34
C LYS A 164 -2.49 3.90 5.31
N ASP A 165 -3.19 2.87 4.83
CA ASP A 165 -4.66 2.83 4.90
C ASP A 165 -5.15 2.86 6.36
N LEU A 166 -4.44 2.17 7.26
CA LEU A 166 -4.73 2.18 8.70
C LEU A 166 -4.45 3.55 9.34
N GLU A 167 -3.31 4.17 9.00
CA GLU A 167 -2.95 5.52 9.45
C GLU A 167 -3.99 6.55 9.00
N TYR A 168 -4.41 6.50 7.73
CA TYR A 168 -5.41 7.41 7.19
C TYR A 168 -6.77 7.23 7.86
N SER A 169 -7.18 5.98 8.11
CA SER A 169 -8.42 5.67 8.84
C SER A 169 -8.40 6.25 10.27
N ALA A 170 -7.26 6.18 10.97
CA ALA A 170 -7.11 6.80 12.29
C ALA A 170 -7.17 8.33 12.23
N THR A 171 -6.61 8.95 11.19
CA THR A 171 -6.73 10.40 10.96
C THR A 171 -8.19 10.80 10.74
N LEU A 172 -8.93 10.10 9.89
CA LEU A 172 -10.35 10.41 9.66
C LEU A 172 -11.20 10.27 10.93
N ALA A 173 -10.92 9.24 11.74
CA ALA A 173 -11.60 9.04 13.01
C ALA A 173 -11.28 10.18 14.00
N LYS A 174 -10.04 10.67 14.00
CA LYS A 174 -9.59 11.80 14.83
C LYS A 174 -10.26 13.11 14.42
N GLU A 175 -10.36 13.39 13.13
CA GLU A 175 -11.02 14.58 12.58
C GLU A 175 -12.56 14.48 12.60
N ASN A 176 -13.10 13.39 13.17
CA ASN A 176 -14.54 13.13 13.31
C ASN A 176 -15.30 13.19 11.97
N CYS A 177 -14.65 12.78 10.88
CA CYS A 177 -15.28 12.65 9.58
C CYS A 177 -16.33 11.53 9.63
N LYS A 178 -17.50 11.74 9.01
CA LYS A 178 -18.53 10.69 8.96
C LYS A 178 -18.08 9.62 7.99
N TYR A 179 -17.45 8.58 8.50
CA TYR A 179 -17.00 7.49 7.65
C TYR A 179 -17.46 6.13 8.13
N SER A 180 -17.81 5.27 7.19
CA SER A 180 -18.38 3.96 7.50
C SER A 180 -18.09 2.92 6.41
N PHE A 181 -18.39 1.67 6.75
CA PHE A 181 -18.37 0.56 5.81
C PHE A 181 -19.78 0.32 5.26
N ASN A 182 -19.91 0.24 3.94
CA ASN A 182 -21.19 -0.09 3.30
C ASN A 182 -21.12 -1.46 2.59
N PRO A 183 -21.89 -2.47 3.05
CA PRO A 183 -21.88 -3.81 2.46
C PRO A 183 -22.54 -3.87 1.06
N ASN A 184 -23.29 -2.85 0.64
CA ASN A 184 -23.91 -2.76 -0.69
C ASN A 184 -22.93 -2.23 -1.74
N VAL A 185 -21.92 -1.46 -1.34
CA VAL A 185 -20.82 -1.05 -2.22
C VAL A 185 -19.87 -2.24 -2.38
N LYS A 186 -20.12 -3.08 -3.38
CA LYS A 186 -19.42 -4.37 -3.53
C LYS A 186 -18.44 -4.39 -4.70
N THR A 187 -17.31 -5.03 -4.48
CA THR A 187 -16.40 -5.49 -5.53
C THR A 187 -16.15 -6.98 -5.42
N TYR A 188 -15.75 -7.58 -6.53
CA TYR A 188 -15.37 -8.97 -6.63
C TYR A 188 -13.90 -9.07 -7.04
N SER A 189 -13.17 -9.98 -6.43
CA SER A 189 -11.76 -10.24 -6.77
C SER A 189 -11.50 -11.74 -6.77
N GLU A 190 -10.60 -12.18 -7.66
CA GLU A 190 -10.18 -13.58 -7.69
C GLU A 190 -9.38 -13.93 -6.44
N VAL A 191 -9.64 -15.13 -5.88
CA VAL A 191 -8.94 -15.59 -4.66
C VAL A 191 -7.41 -15.66 -4.84
N HIS A 192 -6.94 -15.85 -6.08
CA HIS A 192 -5.51 -15.94 -6.41
C HIS A 192 -4.80 -14.59 -6.29
N GLU A 193 -5.46 -13.52 -6.74
CA GLU A 193 -4.91 -12.16 -6.75
C GLU A 193 -5.14 -11.44 -5.42
N TYR A 194 -6.12 -11.88 -4.65
CA TYR A 194 -6.46 -11.26 -3.38
C TYR A 194 -5.40 -11.49 -2.29
N LYS A 195 -4.84 -10.38 -1.81
CA LYS A 195 -3.99 -10.33 -0.63
C LYS A 195 -4.83 -10.06 0.61
N ILE A 196 -4.68 -10.89 1.64
CA ILE A 196 -5.39 -10.71 2.91
C ILE A 196 -4.99 -9.37 3.52
N ARG A 197 -5.97 -8.48 3.72
CA ARG A 197 -5.76 -7.14 4.28
C ARG A 197 -5.76 -7.13 5.81
N ILE A 198 -4.87 -7.86 6.47
CA ILE A 198 -4.70 -7.80 7.95
C ILE A 198 -3.36 -7.12 8.27
N PRO A 199 -3.36 -5.93 8.90
CA PRO A 199 -2.11 -5.26 9.25
C PRO A 199 -1.31 -6.06 10.29
N ARG A 200 0.02 -5.96 10.24
CA ARG A 200 0.90 -6.60 11.23
C ARG A 200 0.62 -6.02 12.62
N LEU A 201 0.67 -6.85 13.67
CA LEU A 201 0.41 -6.41 15.05
C LEU A 201 1.32 -5.25 15.47
N SER A 202 2.61 -5.32 15.15
CA SER A 202 3.57 -4.25 15.46
C SER A 202 3.15 -2.89 14.89
N LYS A 203 2.51 -2.87 13.72
CA LYS A 203 2.06 -1.66 13.05
C LYS A 203 0.77 -1.13 13.65
N ARG A 204 -0.18 -2.02 13.98
CA ARG A 204 -1.39 -1.63 14.71
C ARG A 204 -1.04 -1.03 16.08
N VAL A 205 -0.09 -1.62 16.79
CA VAL A 205 0.44 -1.11 18.07
C VAL A 205 1.14 0.24 17.88
N ASN A 206 1.92 0.42 16.80
CA ASN A 206 2.55 1.71 16.51
C ASN A 206 1.49 2.81 16.26
N VAL A 207 0.48 2.53 15.43
CA VAL A 207 -0.64 3.48 15.19
C VAL A 207 -1.40 3.78 16.49
N PHE A 208 -1.60 2.78 17.34
CA PHE A 208 -2.18 2.97 18.68
C PHE A 208 -1.37 3.96 19.53
N PHE A 209 -0.07 3.72 19.72
CA PHE A 209 0.77 4.60 20.54
C PHE A 209 0.94 6.00 19.94
N LYS A 210 0.90 6.14 18.61
CA LYS A 210 0.89 7.45 17.95
C LYS A 210 -0.36 8.26 18.27
N ASN A 211 -1.49 7.60 18.50
CA ASN A 211 -2.80 8.24 18.66
C ASN A 211 -3.33 8.23 20.11
N ILE A 212 -2.73 7.44 21.01
CA ILE A 212 -3.21 7.27 22.40
C ILE A 212 -3.17 8.58 23.21
N SER A 213 -2.22 9.48 22.91
CA SER A 213 -2.15 10.82 23.52
C SER A 213 -3.37 11.69 23.19
N HIS A 214 -4.04 11.40 22.06
CA HIS A 214 -5.22 12.12 21.59
C HIS A 214 -6.55 11.45 22.03
N VAL A 215 -6.50 10.40 22.85
CA VAL A 215 -7.69 9.66 23.30
C VAL A 215 -8.47 10.40 24.40
N ILE A 216 -7.92 11.50 24.95
CA ILE A 216 -8.63 12.42 25.84
C ILE A 216 -9.57 13.31 25.01
N THR A 217 -10.57 12.70 24.39
CA THR A 217 -11.62 13.37 23.60
C THR A 217 -12.98 12.79 23.97
N PRO A 218 -14.09 13.54 23.80
CA PRO A 218 -15.42 13.00 24.06
C PRO A 218 -15.90 12.00 22.98
N ASN A 219 -15.13 11.82 21.90
CA ASN A 219 -15.50 10.96 20.79
C ASN A 219 -15.31 9.48 21.13
N THR A 220 -16.38 8.84 21.61
CA THR A 220 -16.36 7.42 22.02
C THR A 220 -16.05 6.47 20.87
N SER A 221 -16.52 6.75 19.65
CA SER A 221 -16.21 5.96 18.45
C SER A 221 -14.73 6.03 18.09
N TYR A 222 -14.10 7.20 18.24
CA TYR A 222 -12.64 7.34 18.04
C TYR A 222 -11.86 6.57 19.11
N ILE A 223 -12.22 6.71 20.38
CA ILE A 223 -11.59 5.98 21.48
C ILE A 223 -11.68 4.47 21.23
N GLU A 224 -12.87 3.96 20.94
CA GLU A 224 -13.10 2.54 20.63
C GLU A 224 -12.24 2.09 19.46
N TYR A 225 -12.19 2.87 18.38
CA TYR A 225 -11.40 2.54 17.20
C TYR A 225 -9.91 2.41 17.53
N ILE A 226 -9.34 3.36 18.28
CA ILE A 226 -7.93 3.30 18.70
C ILE A 226 -7.67 2.06 19.55
N PHE A 227 -8.50 1.77 20.56
CA PHE A 227 -8.33 0.55 21.37
C PHE A 227 -8.55 -0.74 20.58
N SER A 228 -9.40 -0.74 19.54
CA SER A 228 -9.60 -1.90 18.66
C SER A 228 -8.33 -2.28 17.89
N MET A 229 -7.38 -1.34 17.71
CA MET A 229 -6.08 -1.58 17.05
C MET A 229 -5.20 -2.59 17.79
N ILE A 230 -5.31 -2.67 19.11
CA ILE A 230 -4.53 -3.61 19.91
C ILE A 230 -5.28 -4.92 20.17
N SER A 231 -6.45 -5.13 19.53
CA SER A 231 -7.23 -6.36 19.73
C SER A 231 -6.40 -7.60 19.37
N PRO A 232 -6.33 -8.58 20.30
CA PRO A 232 -5.51 -9.77 20.12
C PRO A 232 -6.08 -10.66 19.02
N ASN A 233 -5.20 -11.46 18.42
CA ASN A 233 -5.64 -12.49 17.50
C ASN A 233 -6.31 -13.65 18.24
N VAL A 234 -7.11 -14.45 17.54
CA VAL A 234 -7.81 -15.63 18.09
C VAL A 234 -6.84 -16.59 18.79
N VAL A 235 -5.65 -16.81 18.22
CA VAL A 235 -4.61 -17.68 18.81
C VAL A 235 -4.14 -17.14 20.16
N PHE A 236 -3.86 -15.83 20.24
CA PHE A 236 -3.41 -15.22 21.49
C PHE A 236 -4.52 -15.25 22.54
N THR A 237 -5.76 -15.03 22.12
CA THR A 237 -6.94 -15.13 23.00
C THR A 237 -7.07 -16.54 23.57
N LEU A 238 -6.98 -17.58 22.73
CA LEU A 238 -7.02 -18.97 23.17
C LEU A 238 -5.87 -19.32 24.14
N LEU A 239 -4.65 -18.85 23.86
CA LEU A 239 -3.51 -19.05 24.75
C LEU A 239 -3.69 -18.34 26.09
N ALA A 240 -4.19 -17.10 26.10
CA ALA A 240 -4.48 -16.37 27.31
C ALA A 240 -5.51 -17.10 28.18
N TYR A 241 -6.62 -17.59 27.59
CA TYR A 241 -7.60 -18.41 28.29
C TYR A 241 -7.00 -19.73 28.81
N ALA A 242 -6.14 -20.40 28.04
CA ALA A 242 -5.47 -21.62 28.49
C ALA A 242 -4.56 -21.37 29.71
N ILE A 243 -3.84 -20.23 29.73
CA ILE A 243 -3.02 -19.82 30.88
C ILE A 243 -3.92 -19.53 32.09
N LEU A 244 -4.98 -18.74 31.91
CA LEU A 244 -5.91 -18.37 32.99
C LEU A 244 -6.59 -19.60 33.62
N ILE A 245 -7.02 -20.56 32.79
CA ILE A 245 -7.60 -21.82 33.25
C ILE A 245 -6.56 -22.62 34.04
N LYS A 246 -5.33 -22.75 33.53
CA LYS A 246 -4.25 -23.47 34.23
C LYS A 246 -3.89 -22.81 35.56
N THR A 247 -3.82 -21.49 35.62
CA THR A 247 -3.51 -20.77 36.87
C THR A 247 -4.66 -20.87 37.86
N SER A 248 -5.91 -20.78 37.41
CA SER A 248 -7.11 -20.97 38.24
C SER A 248 -7.20 -22.39 38.81
N MET A 249 -6.80 -23.43 38.06
CA MET A 249 -6.73 -24.80 38.57
C MET A 249 -5.58 -25.03 39.56
N SER A 250 -4.47 -24.29 39.42
CA SER A 250 -3.26 -24.47 40.24
C SER A 250 -3.25 -23.63 41.51
N TYR A 251 -3.94 -22.49 41.52
CA TYR A 251 -3.97 -21.55 42.63
C TYR A 251 -5.42 -21.27 43.02
N TYR A 252 -5.72 -21.47 44.31
CA TYR A 252 -7.00 -21.20 44.95
C TYR A 252 -7.21 -19.68 45.15
N PHE A 253 -6.98 -18.86 44.11
CA PHE A 253 -7.17 -17.41 44.15
C PHE A 253 -8.50 -17.03 43.50
N ASN A 254 -9.21 -16.04 44.08
CA ASN A 254 -10.58 -15.54 43.83
C ASN A 254 -10.96 -15.15 42.38
N GLY A 255 -10.62 -15.95 41.38
CA GLY A 255 -11.27 -15.95 40.07
C GLY A 255 -12.06 -17.24 39.99
N ASP A 256 -13.36 -17.17 40.30
CA ASP A 256 -14.23 -18.34 40.24
C ASP A 256 -14.07 -18.99 38.87
N PHE A 257 -13.57 -20.22 38.84
CA PHE A 257 -13.45 -21.03 37.63
C PHE A 257 -14.75 -21.02 36.80
N SER A 258 -15.89 -20.95 37.49
CA SER A 258 -17.22 -20.73 36.93
C SER A 258 -17.35 -19.45 36.09
N LEU A 259 -16.77 -18.33 36.52
CA LEU A 259 -16.80 -17.06 35.80
C LEU A 259 -15.91 -17.10 34.55
N LEU A 260 -14.75 -17.75 34.62
CA LEU A 260 -13.91 -18.01 33.45
C LEU A 260 -14.62 -18.89 32.42
N ILE A 261 -15.26 -19.98 32.85
CA ILE A 261 -16.07 -20.81 31.95
C ILE A 261 -17.24 -20.01 31.37
N LEU A 262 -17.97 -19.26 32.20
CA LEU A 262 -19.11 -18.47 31.76
C LEU A 262 -18.69 -17.47 30.67
N SER A 263 -17.59 -16.74 30.85
CA SER A 263 -17.07 -15.83 29.84
C SER A 263 -16.68 -16.53 28.53
N LEU A 264 -16.09 -17.73 28.60
CA LEU A 264 -15.76 -18.53 27.42
C LEU A 264 -17.02 -19.03 26.71
N CYS A 265 -18.05 -19.45 27.46
CA CYS A 265 -19.37 -19.80 26.93
C CYS A 265 -20.03 -18.60 26.24
N MET A 266 -19.98 -17.41 26.84
CA MET A 266 -20.52 -16.19 26.24
C MET A 266 -19.78 -15.81 24.95
N LEU A 267 -18.45 -15.96 24.90
CA LEU A 267 -17.68 -15.77 23.67
C LEU A 267 -18.06 -16.79 22.60
N ALA A 268 -18.22 -18.06 22.97
CA ALA A 268 -18.65 -19.11 22.05
C ALA A 268 -20.05 -18.84 21.50
N LEU A 269 -20.99 -18.41 22.35
CA LEU A 269 -22.35 -18.01 21.94
C LEU A 269 -22.33 -16.76 21.04
N GLY A 270 -21.51 -15.77 21.35
CA GLY A 270 -21.33 -14.60 20.50
C GLY A 270 -20.77 -14.97 19.13
N PHE A 271 -19.84 -15.92 19.08
CA PHE A 271 -19.30 -16.44 17.83
C PHE A 271 -20.32 -17.30 17.06
N THR A 272 -21.14 -18.13 17.71
CA THR A 272 -22.18 -18.86 16.97
C THR A 272 -23.24 -17.91 16.39
N PHE A 273 -23.63 -16.88 17.13
CA PHE A 273 -24.52 -15.83 16.62
C PHE A 273 -23.92 -15.09 15.42
N SER A 274 -22.62 -14.78 15.47
CA SER A 274 -21.94 -14.11 14.35
C SER A 274 -21.92 -14.95 13.08
N LEU A 275 -21.77 -16.28 13.19
CA LEU A 275 -21.79 -17.19 12.05
C LEU A 275 -23.17 -17.23 11.38
N VAL A 276 -24.25 -17.23 12.17
CA VAL A 276 -25.63 -17.19 11.66
C VAL A 276 -25.86 -15.91 10.86
N ASN A 277 -25.51 -14.76 11.42
CA ASN A 277 -25.70 -13.46 10.75
C ASN A 277 -24.80 -13.29 9.49
N SER A 278 -23.70 -14.04 9.42
CA SER A 278 -22.79 -13.98 8.27
C SER A 278 -23.29 -14.72 7.01
N ASN A 279 -24.45 -15.39 7.06
CA ASN A 279 -24.98 -16.26 6.00
C ASN A 279 -23.98 -17.36 5.56
N PHE A 280 -23.36 -18.03 6.52
CA PHE A 280 -22.44 -19.14 6.27
C PHE A 280 -23.20 -20.45 6.06
N ARG A 281 -22.74 -21.25 5.08
CA ARG A 281 -23.17 -22.66 4.97
C ARG A 281 -22.35 -23.50 5.95
N GLY A 282 -22.86 -24.65 6.38
CA GLY A 282 -22.14 -25.54 7.33
C GLY A 282 -20.71 -25.90 6.90
N ARG A 283 -20.49 -26.10 5.59
CA ARG A 283 -19.13 -26.32 5.04
C ARG A 283 -18.21 -25.10 5.21
N ASP A 284 -18.73 -23.89 5.04
CA ASP A 284 -17.94 -22.67 5.20
C ASP A 284 -17.54 -22.45 6.67
N VAL A 285 -18.40 -22.86 7.62
CA VAL A 285 -18.10 -22.83 9.07
C VAL A 285 -16.93 -23.75 9.40
N LEU A 286 -16.93 -24.98 8.89
CA LEU A 286 -15.83 -25.94 9.06
C LEU A 286 -14.52 -25.43 8.46
N VAL A 287 -14.59 -24.71 7.34
CA VAL A 287 -13.39 -24.11 6.74
C VAL A 287 -12.90 -22.92 7.56
N LEU A 288 -13.81 -22.10 8.09
CA LEU A 288 -13.46 -20.96 8.94
C LEU A 288 -12.84 -21.40 10.27
N SER A 289 -13.28 -22.52 10.86
CA SER A 289 -12.69 -23.05 12.09
C SER A 289 -11.23 -23.51 11.94
N LEU A 290 -10.74 -23.70 10.72
CA LEU A 290 -9.32 -23.94 10.42
C LEU A 290 -8.49 -22.64 10.38
N TYR A 291 -9.12 -21.46 10.42
CA TYR A 291 -8.43 -20.18 10.38
C TYR A 291 -7.45 -19.95 11.55
N PRO A 292 -7.77 -20.27 12.82
CA PRO A 292 -6.82 -20.15 13.93
C PRO A 292 -5.52 -20.92 13.68
N ILE A 293 -5.62 -22.13 13.13
CA ILE A 293 -4.47 -22.97 12.77
C ILE A 293 -3.68 -22.32 11.64
N TYR A 294 -4.35 -21.87 10.58
CA TYR A 294 -3.72 -21.14 9.48
C TYR A 294 -2.99 -19.87 9.97
N SER A 295 -3.62 -19.13 10.89
CA SER A 295 -3.05 -17.93 11.49
C SER A 295 -1.86 -18.25 12.38
N LEU A 296 -1.87 -19.35 13.14
CA LEU A 296 -0.74 -19.81 13.94
C LEU A 296 0.47 -20.09 13.04
N PHE A 297 0.30 -20.86 11.97
CA PHE A 297 1.39 -21.14 11.02
C PHE A 297 1.93 -19.86 10.37
N HIS A 298 1.06 -18.90 10.07
CA HIS A 298 1.49 -17.61 9.55
C HIS A 298 2.35 -16.84 10.57
N VAL A 299 1.93 -16.78 11.84
CA VAL A 299 2.70 -16.13 12.91
C VAL A 299 4.04 -16.85 13.14
N LEU A 300 4.02 -18.18 13.23
CA LEU A 300 5.22 -19.00 13.45
C LEU A 300 6.23 -18.88 12.31
N LYS A 301 5.78 -18.83 11.05
CA LYS A 301 6.67 -18.63 9.90
C LYS A 301 7.45 -17.31 9.97
N HIS A 302 6.84 -16.27 10.55
CA HIS A 302 7.44 -14.95 10.71
C HIS A 302 8.10 -14.75 12.10
N PHE A 303 8.13 -15.79 12.94
CA PHE A 303 8.74 -15.72 14.25
C PHE A 303 10.28 -15.74 14.15
N PRO A 304 11.01 -14.85 14.86
CA PRO A 304 12.45 -14.68 14.69
C PRO A 304 13.25 -15.97 14.95
N LEU A 305 12.86 -16.78 15.95
CA LEU A 305 13.51 -18.06 16.24
C LEU A 305 13.35 -19.08 15.11
N TRP A 306 12.15 -19.16 14.51
CA TRP A 306 11.91 -20.07 13.39
C TRP A 306 12.68 -19.63 12.15
N ARG A 307 12.81 -18.32 11.92
CA ARG A 307 13.66 -17.76 10.84
C ARG A 307 15.13 -18.13 11.04
N PHE A 308 15.63 -18.10 12.27
CA PHE A 308 16.99 -18.51 12.60
C PHE A 308 17.23 -20.01 12.40
N ILE A 309 16.29 -20.86 12.85
CA ILE A 309 16.35 -22.32 12.67
C ILE A 309 16.26 -22.67 11.18
N LYS A 310 15.31 -22.07 10.45
CA LYS A 310 15.15 -22.29 9.02
C LYS A 310 16.41 -21.88 8.25
N ARG A 311 17.05 -20.77 8.59
CA ARG A 311 18.34 -20.33 8.00
C ARG A 311 19.50 -21.30 8.23
N ARG A 312 19.49 -22.03 9.35
CA ARG A 312 20.51 -23.05 9.64
C ARG A 312 20.24 -24.40 8.98
N VAL A 313 18.97 -24.77 8.81
CA VAL A 313 18.57 -26.11 8.34
C VAL A 313 18.33 -26.15 6.84
N CYS A 314 17.71 -25.11 6.29
CA CYS A 314 17.53 -24.94 4.86
C CYS A 314 18.46 -23.82 4.43
N ASN A 315 19.48 -24.10 3.63
CA ASN A 315 20.28 -23.10 2.91
C ASN A 315 19.42 -22.31 1.88
N GLU A 316 18.20 -21.90 2.25
CA GLU A 316 17.37 -20.99 1.50
C GLU A 316 17.83 -19.57 1.83
N ILE A 317 18.53 -18.97 0.87
CA ILE A 317 18.73 -17.53 0.77
C ILE A 317 17.34 -16.88 0.84
N ASP A 318 17.16 -15.97 1.79
CA ASP A 318 15.91 -15.22 2.01
C ASP A 318 15.33 -14.80 0.64
N THR A 319 14.09 -15.17 0.37
CA THR A 319 13.20 -14.27 -0.37
C THR A 319 13.02 -13.07 0.54
N LYS A 320 13.96 -12.13 0.44
CA LYS A 320 13.90 -10.82 1.07
C LYS A 320 12.55 -10.18 0.70
N GLU A 321 12.06 -9.30 1.58
CA GLU A 321 11.06 -8.30 1.18
C GLU A 321 11.50 -7.74 -0.17
N PRO A 322 10.57 -7.55 -1.15
CA PRO A 322 10.95 -7.35 -2.54
C PRO A 322 12.05 -6.29 -2.60
N GLU A 323 13.26 -6.71 -2.98
CA GLU A 323 14.32 -5.78 -3.31
C GLU A 323 13.73 -4.96 -4.45
N GLU A 324 13.35 -3.70 -4.18
CA GLU A 324 12.95 -2.80 -5.23
C GLU A 324 14.22 -2.47 -6.00
N THR A 325 14.46 -3.27 -7.04
CA THR A 325 15.56 -3.09 -7.97
C THR A 325 15.07 -2.26 -9.15
N TYR A 326 15.78 -1.20 -9.43
CA TYR A 326 15.52 -0.32 -10.55
C TYR A 326 16.66 -0.45 -11.56
N GLU A 327 16.41 -1.09 -12.69
CA GLU A 327 17.38 -1.13 -13.79
C GLU A 327 17.23 0.12 -14.66
N ILE A 328 18.33 0.82 -14.88
CA ILE A 328 18.40 2.01 -15.71
C ILE A 328 19.50 1.77 -16.75
N ASP A 329 19.14 1.92 -18.03
CA ASP A 329 20.11 1.93 -19.11
C ASP A 329 20.80 3.30 -19.15
N VAL A 330 22.13 3.31 -19.01
CA VAL A 330 22.95 4.52 -18.92
C VAL A 330 24.16 4.41 -19.83
N ASP A 331 24.61 5.52 -20.39
CA ASP A 331 25.82 5.54 -21.21
C ASP A 331 27.04 6.01 -20.42
N VAL A 332 28.18 5.42 -20.70
CA VAL A 332 29.49 5.89 -20.21
C VAL A 332 30.34 6.36 -21.39
N THR A 333 31.07 7.46 -21.21
CA THR A 333 31.96 8.02 -22.22
C THR A 333 33.37 8.23 -21.68
N ASP A 334 34.36 7.96 -22.53
CA ASP A 334 35.78 8.25 -22.34
C ASP A 334 36.23 9.50 -23.13
N GLY A 335 35.27 10.23 -23.72
CA GLY A 335 35.51 11.38 -24.59
C GLY A 335 35.66 11.05 -26.09
N ARG A 336 35.81 9.78 -26.47
CA ARG A 336 35.91 9.35 -27.89
C ARG A 336 34.64 8.66 -28.39
N GLY A 337 33.95 7.95 -27.49
CA GLY A 337 32.70 7.26 -27.81
C GLY A 337 31.76 7.17 -26.60
N SER A 338 30.52 6.75 -26.82
CA SER A 338 29.55 6.42 -25.76
C SER A 338 29.25 4.94 -25.82
N VAL A 339 29.35 4.26 -24.68
CA VAL A 339 29.11 2.82 -24.59
C VAL A 339 27.96 2.57 -23.62
N PRO A 340 26.95 1.77 -24.01
CA PRO A 340 25.81 1.46 -23.16
C PRO A 340 26.22 0.56 -21.99
N CYS A 341 25.69 0.90 -20.82
CA CYS A 341 25.93 0.26 -19.53
C CYS A 341 24.60 0.12 -18.77
N LYS A 342 24.59 -0.66 -17.69
CA LYS A 342 23.43 -0.76 -16.79
C LYS A 342 23.76 -0.24 -15.41
N LEU A 343 22.85 0.56 -14.87
CA LEU A 343 22.88 1.03 -13.49
C LEU A 343 21.65 0.46 -12.77
N ILE A 344 21.88 -0.37 -11.75
CA ILE A 344 20.83 -0.99 -10.95
C ILE A 344 20.80 -0.33 -9.58
N LEU A 345 19.73 0.38 -9.25
CA LEU A 345 19.50 0.92 -7.91
C LEU A 345 18.79 -0.15 -7.08
N ILE A 346 19.25 -0.38 -5.85
CA ILE A 346 18.72 -1.42 -4.96
C ILE A 346 18.32 -0.74 -3.66
N SER A 347 17.02 -0.73 -3.36
CA SER A 347 16.49 -0.21 -2.09
C SER A 347 16.30 -1.36 -1.09
N GLU A 348 17.03 -1.31 0.02
CA GLU A 348 16.97 -2.30 1.11
C GLU A 348 16.75 -1.60 2.46
N CYS A 349 15.63 -1.87 3.14
CA CYS A 349 15.37 -1.42 4.52
C CYS A 349 15.50 0.11 4.73
N GLY A 350 15.13 0.92 3.74
CA GLY A 350 15.25 2.39 3.81
C GLY A 350 16.67 2.92 3.52
N MET A 351 17.59 2.06 3.08
CA MET A 351 18.91 2.43 2.56
C MET A 351 18.99 2.09 1.07
N THR A 352 19.81 2.83 0.33
CA THR A 352 20.04 2.64 -1.11
C THR A 352 21.45 2.11 -1.38
N LYS A 353 21.56 1.14 -2.29
CA LYS A 353 22.80 0.75 -2.96
C LYS A 353 22.65 0.99 -4.47
N ALA A 354 23.77 1.16 -5.15
CA ALA A 354 23.80 1.26 -6.59
C ALA A 354 24.80 0.24 -7.14
N LYS A 355 24.42 -0.43 -8.22
CA LYS A 355 25.19 -1.48 -8.87
C LYS A 355 25.39 -1.12 -10.33
N PHE A 356 26.63 -0.81 -10.69
CA PHE A 356 27.03 -0.53 -12.06
C PHE A 356 27.48 -1.83 -12.74
N ILE A 357 26.97 -2.09 -13.94
CA ILE A 357 27.31 -3.25 -14.76
C ILE A 357 27.81 -2.77 -16.11
N PHE A 358 29.04 -3.18 -16.44
CA PHE A 358 29.65 -2.95 -17.74
C PHE A 358 30.23 -4.25 -18.27
N LYS A 359 29.64 -4.79 -19.34
CA LYS A 359 29.94 -6.14 -19.85
C LYS A 359 29.86 -7.18 -18.73
N ASN A 360 30.96 -7.89 -18.44
CA ASN A 360 31.03 -8.90 -17.37
C ASN A 360 31.51 -8.34 -16.02
N LYS A 361 31.87 -7.05 -15.94
CA LYS A 361 32.33 -6.43 -14.70
C LYS A 361 31.15 -5.80 -13.96
N LYS A 362 31.07 -6.06 -12.66
CA LYS A 362 30.03 -5.54 -11.77
C LYS A 362 30.70 -4.78 -10.64
N PHE A 363 30.21 -3.57 -10.37
CA PHE A 363 30.61 -2.80 -9.21
C PHE A 363 29.37 -2.47 -8.37
N VAL A 364 29.46 -2.63 -7.05
CA VAL A 364 28.36 -2.37 -6.11
C VAL A 364 28.87 -1.40 -5.06
N THR A 365 28.10 -0.35 -4.80
CA THR A 365 28.42 0.64 -3.77
C THR A 365 28.11 0.15 -2.37
N LYS A 366 28.61 0.91 -1.38
CA LYS A 366 28.21 0.72 0.01
C LYS A 366 26.73 1.10 0.19
N THR A 367 26.16 0.74 1.35
CA THR A 367 24.83 1.20 1.76
C THR A 367 24.86 2.69 2.06
N HIS A 368 24.00 3.45 1.40
CA HIS A 368 23.83 4.89 1.66
C HIS A 368 22.41 5.18 2.14
N LEU A 369 22.27 6.27 2.90
CA LEU A 369 20.95 6.73 3.32
C LEU A 369 20.15 7.31 2.14
N ARG A 370 20.84 7.93 1.16
CA ARG A 370 20.24 8.62 0.02
C ARG A 370 20.70 8.01 -1.30
N THR A 371 19.80 7.96 -2.28
CA THR A 371 20.12 7.49 -3.63
C THR A 371 21.17 8.37 -4.32
N PHE A 372 21.15 9.69 -4.04
CA PHE A 372 22.13 10.65 -4.51
C PHE A 372 23.58 10.23 -4.16
N ASP A 373 23.83 9.88 -2.91
CA ASP A 373 25.18 9.51 -2.42
C ASP A 373 25.64 8.18 -3.05
N ALA A 374 24.73 7.23 -3.23
CA ALA A 374 25.02 5.95 -3.89
C ALA A 374 25.42 6.13 -5.36
N ILE A 375 24.77 7.04 -6.09
CA ILE A 375 25.15 7.35 -7.48
C ILE A 375 26.46 8.16 -7.51
N GLU A 376 26.67 9.07 -6.58
CA GLU A 376 27.90 9.85 -6.47
C GLU A 376 29.15 8.96 -6.27
N GLU A 377 29.05 7.90 -5.45
CA GLU A 377 30.13 6.91 -5.31
C GLU A 377 30.47 6.22 -6.64
N ILE A 378 29.47 5.93 -7.49
CA ILE A 378 29.71 5.36 -8.83
C ILE A 378 30.36 6.38 -9.75
N ILE A 379 29.89 7.63 -9.74
CA ILE A 379 30.47 8.71 -10.57
C ILE A 379 31.95 8.90 -10.20
N ASN A 380 32.26 9.00 -8.90
CA ASN A 380 33.63 9.13 -8.40
C ASN A 380 34.51 7.97 -8.86
N LYS A 381 34.02 6.73 -8.69
CA LYS A 381 34.79 5.55 -9.08
C LYS A 381 35.00 5.47 -10.59
N LEU A 382 34.01 5.80 -11.41
CA LEU A 382 34.18 5.84 -12.87
C LEU A 382 35.19 6.91 -13.28
N ALA A 383 35.19 8.07 -12.61
CA ALA A 383 36.15 9.14 -12.86
C ALA A 383 37.60 8.72 -12.56
N GLU A 384 37.83 7.91 -11.52
CA GLU A 384 39.16 7.32 -11.23
C GLU A 384 39.70 6.48 -12.40
N TYR A 385 38.80 5.79 -13.13
CA TYR A 385 39.15 4.99 -14.30
C TYR A 385 39.10 5.78 -15.62
N GLY A 386 38.92 7.10 -15.58
CA GLY A 386 38.87 7.96 -16.77
C GLY A 386 37.55 7.92 -17.54
N PHE A 387 36.48 7.41 -16.91
CA PHE A 387 35.16 7.30 -17.50
C PHE A 387 34.19 8.32 -16.91
N THR A 388 33.32 8.88 -17.75
CA THR A 388 32.26 9.80 -17.33
C THR A 388 30.90 9.17 -17.56
N LEU A 389 30.08 9.12 -16.51
CA LEU A 389 28.71 8.61 -16.57
C LEU A 389 27.77 9.69 -17.11
N LYS A 390 27.06 9.42 -18.20
CA LYS A 390 26.15 10.37 -18.86
C LYS A 390 24.77 10.40 -18.20
N ILE A 391 24.71 10.96 -17.00
CA ILE A 391 23.44 11.14 -16.27
C ILE A 391 23.28 12.57 -15.76
N CYS A 392 22.04 13.01 -15.51
CA CYS A 392 21.74 14.35 -15.00
C CYS A 392 22.57 14.74 -13.78
N GLN A 393 22.76 13.85 -12.79
CA GLN A 393 23.58 14.15 -11.60
C GLN A 393 25.02 14.57 -11.95
N ALA A 394 25.60 13.96 -12.99
CA ALA A 394 26.94 14.24 -13.50
C ALA A 394 27.01 15.42 -14.50
N CYS A 395 25.87 16.07 -14.79
CA CYS A 395 25.76 17.17 -15.76
C CYS A 395 25.89 18.55 -15.09
N THR A 396 26.59 19.50 -15.71
CA THR A 396 26.74 20.88 -15.18
C THR A 396 25.42 21.63 -15.09
N ASN A 397 24.47 21.30 -15.97
CA ASN A 397 23.19 22.00 -16.08
C ASN A 397 22.15 21.50 -15.06
N PHE A 398 22.51 20.56 -14.17
CA PHE A 398 21.59 19.95 -13.21
C PHE A 398 21.83 20.47 -11.79
N THR A 399 20.75 20.95 -11.17
CA THR A 399 20.66 21.37 -9.76
C THR A 399 19.73 20.42 -9.00
N SER A 400 20.16 19.91 -7.84
CA SER A 400 19.31 19.01 -7.02
C SER A 400 18.22 19.79 -6.30
N ASN A 401 17.00 19.23 -6.22
CA ASN A 401 15.92 19.83 -5.44
C ASN A 401 15.95 19.32 -3.99
N HIS A 402 16.07 20.22 -3.02
CA HIS A 402 16.11 19.89 -1.59
C HIS A 402 14.70 19.79 -0.99
N ASP A 403 13.87 18.90 -1.50
CA ASP A 403 12.45 18.72 -1.09
C ASP A 403 12.26 18.07 0.30
N GLY A 404 13.32 17.90 1.10
CA GLY A 404 13.24 17.21 2.41
C GLY A 404 12.90 15.70 2.33
N SER A 405 12.69 15.15 1.14
CA SER A 405 12.52 13.70 0.93
C SER A 405 13.83 12.93 1.15
N THR A 406 13.75 11.72 1.72
CA THR A 406 14.94 10.93 2.10
C THR A 406 15.80 10.50 0.91
N ASN A 407 15.28 10.50 -0.32
CA ASN A 407 15.98 9.92 -1.47
C ASN A 407 16.54 10.96 -2.47
N LEU A 408 16.16 12.24 -2.39
CA LEU A 408 16.70 13.34 -3.22
C LEU A 408 16.75 13.01 -4.73
N ILE A 409 15.71 12.36 -5.25
CA ILE A 409 15.69 11.77 -6.62
C ILE A 409 15.48 12.82 -7.73
N LYS A 410 14.98 14.02 -7.39
CA LYS A 410 14.57 15.06 -8.34
C LYS A 410 15.52 16.25 -8.31
N GLY A 411 15.64 16.92 -9.44
CA GLY A 411 16.30 18.20 -9.59
C GLY A 411 15.80 18.96 -10.82
N PHE A 412 16.40 20.10 -11.11
CA PHE A 412 16.03 20.96 -12.23
C PHE A 412 17.16 20.97 -13.26
N CYS A 413 16.76 21.02 -14.54
CA CYS A 413 17.69 21.18 -15.64
C CYS A 413 17.64 22.64 -16.12
N ASN A 414 18.75 23.36 -15.96
CA ASN A 414 18.87 24.77 -16.36
C ASN A 414 19.15 24.94 -17.87
N GLN A 415 19.11 23.85 -18.64
CA GLN A 415 19.28 23.90 -20.08
C GLN A 415 17.98 24.40 -20.71
N GLN A 416 17.97 25.62 -21.25
CA GLN A 416 16.83 26.20 -21.96
C GLN A 416 16.48 25.38 -23.21
N PHE A 417 15.64 24.36 -23.07
CA PHE A 417 15.01 23.73 -24.22
C PHE A 417 13.89 24.66 -24.72
N LYS A 418 14.04 25.20 -25.94
CA LYS A 418 13.05 26.06 -26.62
C LYS A 418 11.76 25.31 -27.03
N ILE A 419 11.27 24.37 -26.24
CA ILE A 419 10.02 23.65 -26.52
C ILE A 419 9.13 23.68 -25.27
N ALA A 420 8.23 24.66 -25.29
CA ALA A 420 6.90 24.71 -24.69
C ALA A 420 6.71 24.57 -23.16
N GLN A 421 6.02 25.60 -22.63
CA GLN A 421 5.29 25.73 -21.37
C GLN A 421 6.11 26.16 -20.13
N GLN A 422 5.68 27.30 -19.57
CA GLN A 422 6.19 27.92 -18.35
C GLN A 422 5.91 27.01 -17.15
N GLY A 423 6.99 26.48 -16.57
CA GLY A 423 7.02 25.68 -15.35
C GLY A 423 8.31 24.87 -15.29
N GLU A 424 9.08 24.96 -14.21
CA GLU A 424 10.33 24.22 -14.04
C GLU A 424 10.02 22.71 -13.88
N ILE A 425 10.11 21.95 -14.97
CA ILE A 425 9.80 20.52 -14.96
C ILE A 425 10.91 19.77 -14.18
N PRO A 426 10.59 19.05 -13.09
CA PRO A 426 11.58 18.29 -12.34
C PRO A 426 12.07 17.09 -13.16
N VAL A 427 13.39 16.90 -13.20
CA VAL A 427 14.10 15.80 -13.88
C VAL A 427 14.71 14.87 -12.84
N VAL A 428 14.73 13.55 -13.13
CA VAL A 428 15.34 12.54 -12.26
C VAL A 428 16.87 12.47 -12.41
N LEU A 429 17.58 12.12 -11.33
CA LEU A 429 19.05 12.09 -11.26
C LEU A 429 19.75 11.29 -12.37
N TRP A 430 19.15 10.18 -12.79
CA TRP A 430 19.73 9.21 -13.73
C TRP A 430 19.24 9.35 -15.17
N ASN A 431 18.54 10.45 -15.50
CA ASN A 431 18.12 10.71 -16.87
C ASN A 431 19.33 11.02 -17.78
N SER A 432 19.28 10.57 -19.03
CA SER A 432 20.32 10.78 -20.04
C SER A 432 19.78 11.70 -21.14
N CYS A 433 20.51 12.76 -21.51
CA CYS A 433 20.10 13.69 -22.56
C CYS A 433 21.22 13.99 -23.57
N LYS A 434 20.85 14.42 -24.78
CA LYS A 434 21.81 14.82 -25.83
C LYS A 434 22.57 16.10 -25.49
N GLY A 435 22.04 16.92 -24.59
CA GLY A 435 22.64 18.18 -24.15
C GLY A 435 23.59 18.06 -22.96
N PHE A 436 24.03 16.84 -22.62
CA PHE A 436 24.88 16.54 -21.46
C PHE A 436 26.26 17.22 -21.57
N THR A 437 26.62 17.95 -20.52
CA THR A 437 27.95 18.55 -20.33
C THR A 437 28.54 18.05 -19.00
N PRO A 438 29.69 17.37 -19.00
CA PRO A 438 30.22 16.73 -17.81
C PRO A 438 30.62 17.76 -16.75
N LYS A 439 30.26 17.53 -15.49
CA LYS A 439 30.78 18.29 -14.35
C LYS A 439 32.28 18.07 -14.24
N VAL A 440 33.05 19.15 -14.19
CA VAL A 440 34.47 19.09 -13.87
C VAL A 440 34.59 18.70 -12.39
N MET A 441 34.96 17.46 -12.13
CA MET A 441 35.18 16.96 -10.78
C MET A 441 36.53 17.54 -10.31
N VAL A 442 36.49 18.48 -9.35
CA VAL A 442 37.70 18.97 -8.71
C VAL A 442 38.33 17.80 -7.97
N LYS A 443 39.54 17.40 -8.39
CA LYS A 443 40.35 16.44 -7.63
C LYS A 443 40.66 17.05 -6.27
N ASN A 444 39.85 16.75 -5.26
CA ASN A 444 40.25 16.94 -3.88
C ASN A 444 41.30 15.87 -3.56
N PHE A 445 42.57 16.19 -3.86
CA PHE A 445 43.69 15.54 -3.19
C PHE A 445 43.55 15.86 -1.69
N LYS A 446 43.15 14.87 -0.91
CA LYS A 446 43.47 14.83 0.53
C LYS A 446 44.31 13.59 0.75
N GLY A 447 45.57 13.83 1.11
CA GLY A 447 46.51 12.82 1.59
C GLY A 447 46.25 12.44 3.04
#